data_AF-B0JS27-F1
#
_entry.id   AF-B0JS27-F1
#
_cell.length_a   1.000
_cell.length_b   1.000
_cell.length_c   1.000
_cell.angle_alpha   90.00
_cell.angle_beta   90.00
_cell.angle_gamma   90.00
#
_symmetry.space_group_name_H-M   'P 1'
#
loop_
_entity.id
_entity.type
_entity.pdbx_description
1 polymer ?
#
loop_
_entity_poly.entity_id
_entity_poly.type
_entity_poly.pdbx_seq_one_letter_code
_entity_poly.pdbx_strand_id
1 'polypeptide(L)' 'MRKLFGVPSTLFVLPGRVTYIIDQEGIVRHIFDSMLDFKAHVTESLNTIKSF' A
#
# COMPACT_ATOMS: atom_id res chain seq x y z
N MET A 1 -7.58 4.54 11.77
CA MET A 1 -6.94 4.70 10.44
C MET A 1 -6.77 3.36 9.71
N ARG A 2 -5.87 2.44 10.09
CA ARG A 2 -5.64 1.17 9.35
C ARG A 2 -6.90 0.32 9.06
N LYS A 3 -7.82 0.22 10.02
CA LYS A 3 -9.12 -0.48 9.86
C LYS A 3 -10.02 0.14 8.77
N LEU A 4 -9.91 1.45 8.53
CA LEU A 4 -10.68 2.16 7.50
C LEU A 4 -10.15 1.88 6.09
N PHE A 5 -8.86 1.59 5.96
CA PHE A 5 -8.21 1.26 4.68
C PHE A 5 -8.24 -0.25 4.35
N GLY A 6 -8.90 -1.06 5.18
CA GLY A 6 -9.08 -2.50 4.91
C GLY A 6 -7.80 -3.34 5.00
N VAL A 7 -6.74 -2.85 5.67
CA VAL A 7 -5.49 -3.62 5.84
C VAL A 7 -5.79 -4.93 6.58
N PRO A 8 -5.63 -6.11 5.94
CA PRO A 8 -5.81 -7.37 6.62
C PRO A 8 -4.70 -7.54 7.68
N SER A 9 -5.08 -8.02 8.86
CA SER A 9 -4.11 -8.40 9.88
C SER A 9 -3.34 -9.63 9.41
N THR A 10 -2.07 -9.47 9.05
CA THR A 10 -1.18 -10.59 8.71
C THR A 10 -0.67 -11.26 9.99
N LEU A 11 -0.67 -12.59 10.04
CA LEU A 11 -0.10 -13.37 11.15
C LEU A 11 -0.67 -13.08 12.55
N PHE A 12 -1.96 -12.73 12.67
CA PHE A 12 -2.72 -12.52 13.93
C PHE A 12 -2.19 -11.47 14.94
N VAL A 13 -0.94 -10.98 14.82
CA VAL A 13 -0.28 -10.12 15.84
C VAL A 13 0.46 -8.91 15.26
N LEU A 14 0.88 -8.93 13.98
CA LEU A 14 1.62 -7.82 13.39
C LEU A 14 0.74 -7.08 12.37
N PRO A 15 0.62 -5.74 12.45
CA PRO A 15 -0.04 -5.00 11.39
C PRO A 15 0.72 -5.23 10.08
N GLY A 16 0.03 -5.70 9.05
CA GLY A 16 0.59 -5.89 7.72
C GLY A 16 1.26 -4.61 7.20
N ARG A 17 2.27 -4.76 6.34
CA ARG A 17 2.92 -3.62 5.68
C ARG A 17 2.28 -3.40 4.33
N VAL A 18 1.56 -2.30 4.23
CA VAL A 18 0.81 -1.93 3.03
C VAL A 18 1.13 -0.48 2.64
N THR A 19 1.32 -0.24 1.34
CA THR A 19 1.41 1.10 0.78
C THR A 19 0.20 1.36 -0.12
N TYR A 20 -0.40 2.55 0.05
CA TYR A 20 -1.50 3.04 -0.79
C TYR A 20 -1.02 4.26 -1.56
N ILE A 21 -1.36 4.32 -2.86
CA ILE A 21 -1.21 5.52 -3.67
C ILE A 21 -2.60 6.09 -3.90
N ILE A 22 -2.80 7.32 -3.45
CA ILE A 22 -4.08 8.03 -3.50
C ILE A 22 -3.83 9.32 -4.29
N ASP A 23 -4.65 9.59 -5.28
CA ASP A 23 -4.52 10.81 -6.09
C ASP A 23 -5.16 12.03 -5.41
N GLN A 24 -5.17 13.16 -6.13
CA GLN A 24 -5.76 14.42 -5.64
C GLN A 24 -7.28 14.39 -5.52
N GLU A 25 -7.96 13.48 -6.22
CA GLU A 25 -9.42 13.29 -6.13
C GLU A 25 -9.79 12.34 -4.97
N GLY A 26 -8.80 11.81 -4.25
CA GLY A 26 -9.01 10.87 -3.15
C GLY A 26 -9.22 9.41 -3.61
N ILE A 27 -8.94 9.09 -4.87
CA ILE A 27 -9.11 7.75 -5.44
C ILE A 27 -7.84 6.92 -5.19
N VAL A 28 -8.03 5.69 -4.69
CA VAL A 28 -6.93 4.72 -4.57
C VAL A 28 -6.53 4.23 -5.96
N ARG A 29 -5.33 4.60 -6.37
CA ARG A 29 -4.74 4.25 -7.66
C ARG A 29 -3.91 2.98 -7.64
N HIS A 30 -3.35 2.64 -6.48
CA HIS A 30 -2.58 1.41 -6.30
C HIS A 30 -2.52 1.00 -4.83
N ILE A 31 -2.45 -0.32 -4.59
CA ILE A 31 -2.27 -0.94 -3.27
C ILE A 31 -1.18 -1.99 -3.41
N PHE A 32 -0.15 -1.91 -2.57
CA PHE A 32 0.90 -2.93 -2.47
C PHE A 32 0.96 -3.49 -1.05
N ASP A 33 0.69 -4.78 -0.90
CA ASP A 33 0.67 -5.50 0.39
C ASP A 33 1.75 -6.60 0.39
N SER A 34 2.85 -6.34 1.11
CA SER A 34 3.94 -7.32 1.26
C SER A 34 4.76 -7.03 2.52
N MET A 35 4.82 -8.00 3.43
CA MET A 35 5.64 -7.88 4.64
C MET A 35 7.15 -7.95 4.38
N LEU A 36 7.58 -8.69 3.35
CA LEU A 36 8.98 -9.04 3.16
C LEU A 36 9.64 -8.31 1.99
N ASP A 37 8.87 -7.81 1.02
CA ASP A 37 9.45 -7.11 -0.12
C ASP A 37 9.57 -5.61 0.13
N PHE A 38 10.58 -5.24 0.93
CA PHE A 38 10.82 -3.86 1.37
C PHE A 38 11.03 -2.91 0.19
N LYS A 39 11.72 -3.37 -0.86
CA LYS A 39 12.09 -2.55 -2.01
C LYS A 39 10.89 -2.29 -2.92
N ALA A 40 10.05 -3.29 -3.12
CA ALA A 40 8.87 -3.17 -3.97
C ALA A 40 7.90 -2.07 -3.48
N HIS A 41 7.77 -1.83 -2.16
CA HIS A 41 6.97 -0.69 -1.67
C HIS A 41 7.35 0.64 -2.32
N VAL A 42 8.65 0.88 -2.53
CA VAL A 42 9.13 2.13 -3.15
C VAL A 42 9.01 2.04 -4.67
N THR A 43 9.45 0.92 -5.25
CA THR A 43 9.49 0.76 -6.72
C THR A 43 8.08 0.78 -7.33
N GLU A 44 7.12 0.03 -6.78
CA GLU A 44 5.72 0.01 -7.24
C GLU A 44 5.06 1.39 -7.09
N SER A 45 5.34 2.10 -5.99
CA SER A 45 4.84 3.45 -5.77
C SER A 45 5.34 4.43 -6.83
N LEU A 46 6.66 4.42 -7.11
CA LEU A 46 7.26 5.28 -8.12
C LEU A 46 6.77 4.95 -9.53
N ASN A 47 6.60 3.66 -9.84
CA ASN A 47 6.07 3.22 -11.14
C ASN A 47 4.63 3.71 -11.31
N THR A 48 3.80 3.54 -10.28
CA THR A 48 2.41 4.01 -10.26
C THR A 48 2.35 5.52 -10.48
N ILE A 49 3.11 6.31 -9.71
CA ILE A 49 3.11 7.79 -9.83
C ILE A 49 3.52 8.26 -11.23
N LYS A 50 4.47 7.57 -11.87
CA LYS A 50 4.96 7.90 -13.23
C LYS A 50 4.03 7.44 -14.36
N SER A 51 3.04 6.59 -14.06
CA SER A 51 2.10 6.06 -15.04
C SER A 51 0.87 6.94 -15.26
N PHE A 52 0.73 8.00 -14.43
CA PHE A 52 -0.23 9.09 -14.60
C PHE A 52 0.44 10.28 -15.28
#